data_AF-X1MDU6-F1
#
_entry.id   AF-X1MDU6-F1
#
_cell.length_a   1.000
_cell.length_b   1.000
_cell.length_c   1.000
_cell.angle_alpha   90.00
_cell.angle_beta   90.00
_cell.angle_gamma   90.00
#
_symmetry.space_group_name_H-M   'P 1'
#
loop_
_entity.id
_entity.type
_entity.pdbx_description
1 polymer ?
#
loop_
_entity_poly.entity_id
_entity_poly.type
_entity_poly.pdbx_seq_one_letter_code
_entity_poly.pdbx_strand_id
1 'polypeptide(L)'
;MLKGTIWFRNGLRLKVVEVIDFAVREILDYSYTVYKGQHKITWYDPQPHPEDPNLAKTFPHHKHVLPNIRKNRKPSADINFDDLNLPTLIEEIGSFSSLSFSQDL
;
A
#
# COMPACT_ATOMS: atom_id res chain seq x y z
N MET A 1 18.05 -0.75 -0.09
CA MET A 1 16.76 -1.12 0.55
C MET A 1 16.47 -0.14 1.68
N LEU A 2 15.36 0.59 1.56
CA LEU A 2 14.76 1.41 2.61
C LEU A 2 13.72 0.57 3.36
N LYS A 3 13.70 0.65 4.69
CA LYS A 3 12.68 0.00 5.52
C LYS A 3 12.37 0.83 6.76
N GLY A 4 11.12 0.85 7.18
CA GLY A 4 10.71 1.65 8.33
C GLY A 4 9.24 1.52 8.68
N THR A 5 8.80 2.33 9.63
CA THR A 5 7.38 2.45 9.99
C THR A 5 7.04 3.91 10.25
N ILE A 6 5.96 4.37 9.65
CA ILE A 6 5.37 5.69 9.88
C ILE A 6 4.16 5.51 10.79
N TRP A 7 4.12 6.27 11.87
CA TRP A 7 3.02 6.26 12.85
C TRP A 7 2.14 7.49 12.63
N PHE A 8 0.84 7.26 12.51
CA PHE A 8 -0.14 8.31 12.26
C PHE A 8 -0.87 8.67 13.56
N ARG A 9 -1.29 9.93 13.68
CA ARG A 9 -2.04 10.41 14.85
C ARG A 9 -3.39 9.71 15.02
N ASN A 10 -3.97 9.15 13.95
CA ASN A 10 -5.21 8.37 13.98
C ASN A 10 -5.01 6.92 14.48
N GLY A 11 -3.81 6.56 14.95
CA GLY A 11 -3.50 5.23 15.49
C GLY A 11 -3.17 4.17 14.43
N LEU A 12 -3.13 4.55 13.15
CA LEU A 12 -2.64 3.69 12.09
C LEU A 12 -1.11 3.69 12.05
N ARG A 13 -0.55 2.61 11.49
CA ARG A 13 0.87 2.56 11.14
C ARG A 13 1.05 2.03 9.72
N LEU A 14 1.94 2.68 8.97
CA LEU A 14 2.39 2.22 7.67
C LEU A 14 3.77 1.58 7.81
N LYS A 15 3.88 0.28 7.56
CA LYS A 15 5.17 -0.40 7.39
C LYS A 15 5.63 -0.22 5.95
N VAL A 16 6.86 0.23 5.78
CA VAL A 16 7.46 0.56 4.48
C VAL A 16 8.63 -0.38 4.20
N VAL A 17 8.68 -0.91 2.98
CA VAL A 17 9.86 -1.52 2.37
C VAL A 17 9.94 -1.02 0.93
N GLU A 18 11.08 -0.46 0.54
CA GLU A 18 11.39 -0.11 -0.86
C GLU A 18 12.79 -0.62 -1.21
N VAL A 19 12.91 -1.28 -2.35
CA VAL A 19 14.19 -1.56 -2.98
C VAL A 19 14.42 -0.46 -4.00
N ILE A 20 15.44 0.36 -3.78
CA ILE A 20 15.70 1.56 -4.58
C ILE A 20 17.05 1.40 -5.24
N ASP A 21 17.10 1.65 -6.55
CA ASP A 21 18.34 1.92 -7.26
C ASP A 21 18.59 3.43 -7.27
N PHE A 22 19.59 3.87 -6.49
CA PHE A 22 19.92 5.29 -6.40
C PHE A 22 20.66 5.84 -7.62
N ALA A 23 21.27 4.99 -8.44
CA ALA A 23 21.98 5.43 -9.64
C ALA A 23 20.99 5.89 -10.72
N VAL A 24 19.91 5.12 -10.91
CA VAL A 24 18.84 5.44 -11.87
C VAL A 24 17.64 6.14 -11.23
N ARG A 25 17.58 6.21 -9.89
CA ARG A 25 16.54 6.87 -9.09
C ARG A 25 15.16 6.23 -9.22
N GLU A 26 15.12 4.91 -9.31
CA GLU A 26 13.90 4.12 -9.48
C GLU A 26 13.65 3.20 -8.27
N ILE A 27 12.38 2.90 -8.03
CA ILE A 27 11.97 1.83 -7.12
C ILE A 27 11.94 0.53 -7.93
N LEU A 28 12.73 -0.45 -7.52
CA LEU A 28 12.78 -1.78 -8.15
C LEU A 28 11.72 -2.74 -7.60
N ASP A 29 11.35 -2.55 -6.34
CA ASP A 29 10.33 -3.35 -5.64
C ASP A 29 9.84 -2.60 -4.40
N TYR A 30 8.62 -2.87 -3.96
CA TYR A 30 8.05 -2.25 -2.77
C TYR A 30 7.06 -3.13 -2.01
N SER A 31 6.86 -2.80 -0.74
CA SER A 31 5.77 -3.31 0.07
C SER A 31 5.34 -2.25 1.08
N TYR A 32 4.08 -1.82 0.98
CA TYR A 32 3.48 -0.85 1.88
C TYR A 32 2.34 -1.51 2.63
N THR A 33 2.43 -1.63 3.96
CA THR A 33 1.40 -2.33 4.74
C THR A 33 0.82 -1.44 5.83
N VAL A 34 -0.48 -1.18 5.76
CA VAL A 34 -1.21 -0.38 6.73
C VAL A 34 -1.82 -1.29 7.80
N TYR A 35 -1.58 -0.95 9.07
CA TYR A 35 -2.15 -1.65 10.21
C TYR A 35 -3.00 -0.74 11.10
N LYS A 36 -4.06 -1.31 11.66
CA LYS A 36 -4.77 -0.81 12.84
C LYS A 36 -4.51 -1.77 14.00
N GLY A 37 -3.72 -1.35 14.99
CA GLY A 37 -3.20 -2.25 16.01
C GLY A 37 -2.38 -3.38 15.38
N GLN A 38 -2.80 -4.63 15.57
CA GLN A 38 -2.15 -5.81 14.96
C GLN A 38 -2.79 -6.24 13.63
N HIS A 39 -3.88 -5.61 13.20
CA HIS A 39 -4.63 -6.04 12.04
C HIS A 39 -4.18 -5.30 10.79
N LYS A 40 -3.83 -6.07 9.74
CA LYS A 40 -3.54 -5.53 8.41
C LYS A 40 -4.86 -5.12 7.75
N ILE A 41 -5.00 -3.84 7.42
CA ILE A 41 -6.23 -3.28 6.84
C ILE A 41 -6.08 -2.96 5.35
N THR A 42 -4.87 -2.62 4.91
CA THR A 42 -4.53 -2.36 3.51
C THR A 42 -3.08 -2.76 3.26
N TRP A 43 -2.77 -3.25 2.06
CA TRP A 43 -1.42 -3.61 1.67
C TRP A 43 -1.23 -3.39 0.18
N TYR A 44 -0.08 -2.85 -0.22
CA TYR A 44 0.29 -2.60 -1.60
C TYR A 44 1.56 -3.41 -1.89
N ASP A 45 1.59 -4.03 -3.06
CA ASP A 45 2.75 -4.73 -3.61
C ASP A 45 2.64 -4.74 -5.14
N PRO A 46 3.75 -5.01 -5.85
CA PRO A 46 3.77 -5.13 -7.29
C PRO A 46 3.73 -6.60 -7.75
N GLN A 47 3.20 -7.55 -6.96
CA GLN A 47 3.12 -8.93 -7.42
C GLN A 47 2.13 -9.04 -8.60
N PRO A 48 2.56 -9.51 -9.79
CA PRO A 48 1.69 -9.60 -10.95
C PRO A 48 0.50 -10.54 -10.72
N HIS A 49 -0.68 -10.09 -11.14
CA HIS A 49 -1.93 -10.86 -11.17
C HIS A 49 -2.56 -10.82 -12.58
N PRO A 50 -1.91 -11.39 -13.61
CA PRO A 50 -2.39 -11.36 -14.98
C PRO A 50 -3.77 -12.04 -15.16
N GLU A 51 -4.18 -12.88 -14.23
CA GLU A 51 -5.48 -13.54 -14.20
C GLU A 51 -6.65 -12.60 -13.85
N ASP A 52 -6.38 -11.43 -13.25
CA ASP A 52 -7.41 -10.46 -12.86
C ASP A 52 -7.44 -9.28 -13.85
N PRO A 53 -8.38 -9.26 -14.82
CA PRO A 53 -8.44 -8.21 -15.83
C PRO A 53 -8.75 -6.82 -15.23
N ASN A 54 -9.27 -6.73 -14.01
CA ASN A 54 -9.54 -5.45 -13.35
C ASN A 54 -8.25 -4.72 -12.95
N LEU A 55 -7.13 -5.44 -12.83
CA LEU A 55 -5.83 -4.88 -12.44
C LEU A 55 -4.97 -4.47 -13.64
N ALA A 56 -5.38 -4.82 -14.86
CA ALA A 56 -4.59 -4.59 -16.06
C ALA A 56 -4.23 -3.10 -16.27
N LYS A 57 -5.12 -2.18 -15.87
CA LYS A 57 -4.90 -0.73 -16.03
C LYS A 57 -3.76 -0.16 -15.19
N THR A 58 -3.42 -0.81 -14.10
CA THR A 58 -2.38 -0.37 -13.18
C THR A 58 -1.30 -1.43 -13.03
N PHE A 59 -1.20 -2.40 -13.94
CA PHE A 59 -0.28 -3.52 -13.83
C PHE A 59 1.18 -3.03 -13.62
N PRO A 60 1.93 -3.58 -12.64
CA PRO A 60 1.53 -4.61 -11.68
C PRO A 60 0.96 -4.05 -10.36
N HIS A 61 0.87 -2.73 -10.24
CA HIS A 61 0.52 -1.98 -9.05
C HIS A 61 -0.95 -2.16 -8.64
N HIS A 62 -1.16 -2.63 -7.43
CA HIS A 62 -2.48 -2.78 -6.86
C HIS A 62 -2.43 -2.69 -5.34
N LYS A 63 -3.61 -2.61 -4.73
CA LYS A 63 -3.77 -2.69 -3.28
C LYS A 63 -4.75 -3.79 -2.89
N HIS A 64 -4.42 -4.44 -1.80
CA HIS A 64 -5.22 -5.38 -1.06
C HIS A 64 -5.99 -4.65 0.04
N VAL A 65 -7.31 -4.85 0.11
CA VAL A 65 -8.19 -4.17 1.09
C VAL A 65 -9.12 -5.14 1.79
N LEU A 66 -9.58 -4.83 3.00
CA LEU A 66 -10.63 -5.60 3.66
C LEU A 66 -11.99 -5.53 2.91
N PRO A 67 -12.89 -6.52 3.11
CA PRO A 67 -12.67 -7.80 3.80
C PRO A 67 -11.87 -8.77 2.93
N ASN A 68 -11.41 -9.89 3.51
CA ASN A 68 -10.64 -10.93 2.81
C ASN A 68 -9.42 -10.38 2.05
N ILE A 69 -8.58 -9.61 2.74
CA ILE A 69 -7.49 -8.81 2.17
C ILE A 69 -6.61 -9.53 1.14
N ARG A 70 -6.36 -10.84 1.29
CA ARG A 70 -5.56 -11.63 0.34
C ARG A 70 -6.22 -11.81 -1.03
N LYS A 71 -7.55 -11.72 -1.12
CA LYS A 71 -8.34 -11.95 -2.34
C LYS A 71 -9.02 -10.70 -2.87
N ASN A 72 -9.11 -9.64 -2.06
CA ASN A 72 -9.79 -8.41 -2.45
C ASN A 72 -8.77 -7.36 -2.90
N ARG A 73 -8.50 -7.37 -4.21
CA ARG A 73 -7.55 -6.48 -4.87
C ARG A 73 -8.28 -5.33 -5.56
N LYS A 74 -7.63 -4.18 -5.60
CA LYS A 74 -8.08 -2.98 -6.32
C LYS A 74 -6.91 -2.37 -7.08
N PRO A 75 -7.13 -1.86 -8.30
CA PRO A 75 -6.10 -1.12 -9.03
C PRO A 75 -5.63 0.08 -8.20
N SER A 76 -4.36 0.44 -8.34
CA SER A 76 -3.74 1.57 -7.65
C SER A 76 -2.89 2.36 -8.63
N ALA A 77 -3.47 3.42 -9.23
CA ALA A 77 -2.78 4.21 -10.25
C ALA A 77 -1.72 5.15 -9.65
N ASP A 78 -1.90 5.55 -8.39
CA ASP A 78 -1.07 6.55 -7.72
C ASP A 78 0.17 5.94 -7.03
N ILE A 79 0.43 4.65 -7.26
CA ILE A 79 1.61 3.92 -6.78
C ILE A 79 2.30 3.33 -8.00
N ASN A 80 3.58 3.64 -8.20
CA ASN A 80 4.36 3.14 -9.34
C ASN A 80 5.86 3.09 -9.02
N PHE A 81 6.68 2.67 -9.99
CA PHE A 81 8.14 2.53 -9.82
C PHE A 81 8.94 3.82 -10.08
N ASP A 82 8.34 4.77 -10.80
CA ASP A 82 9.01 5.97 -11.32
C ASP A 82 8.70 7.24 -10.51
N ASP A 83 7.77 7.15 -9.55
CA ASP A 83 7.31 8.24 -8.68
C ASP A 83 7.55 7.97 -7.19
N LEU A 84 7.44 9.05 -6.42
CA LEU A 84 7.50 9.03 -4.96
C LEU A 84 6.18 8.49 -4.39
N ASN A 85 6.17 7.22 -3.99
CA ASN A 85 4.98 6.57 -3.42
C ASN A 85 4.61 7.07 -2.02
N LEU A 86 5.61 7.42 -1.19
CA LEU A 86 5.38 7.74 0.23
C LEU A 86 4.49 8.97 0.46
N PRO A 87 4.64 10.11 -0.23
CA PRO A 87 3.71 11.23 -0.09
C PRO A 87 2.25 10.85 -0.33
N THR A 88 1.96 10.13 -1.42
CA THR A 88 0.61 9.63 -1.74
C THR A 88 0.06 8.76 -0.62
N LEU A 89 0.85 7.81 -0.12
CA LEU A 89 0.43 6.91 0.96
C LEU A 89 0.20 7.66 2.27
N ILE A 90 1.04 8.64 2.60
CA ILE A 90 0.91 9.45 3.81
C ILE A 90 -0.39 10.27 3.75
N GLU A 91 -0.71 10.87 2.61
CA GLU A 91 -1.94 11.60 2.40
C GLU A 91 -3.18 10.68 2.50
N GLU A 92 -3.18 9.57 1.75
CA GLU A 92 -4.27 8.60 1.75
C GLU A 92 -4.55 8.09 3.18
N ILE A 93 -3.53 7.60 3.88
CA ILE A 93 -3.67 7.01 5.22
C ILE A 93 -3.96 8.07 6.28
N GLY A 94 -3.40 9.28 6.12
CA GLY A 94 -3.67 10.42 7.00
C GLY A 94 -5.12 10.89 6.93
N SER A 95 -5.78 10.69 5.79
CA SER A 95 -7.19 11.04 5.58
C SER A 95 -8.18 10.05 6.22
N PHE A 96 -7.72 8.86 6.64
CA PHE A 96 -8.60 7.86 7.24
C PHE A 96 -9.14 8.33 8.59
N SER A 97 -10.47 8.40 8.71
CA SER A 97 -11.14 8.73 9.96
C SER A 97 -11.05 7.56 10.94
N SER A 98 -10.92 7.83 12.24
CA SER A 98 -10.94 6.79 13.28
C SER A 98 -12.24 5.97 13.30
N LEU A 99 -13.31 6.50 12.69
CA LEU A 99 -14.64 5.89 12.59
C LEU A 99 -14.76 4.86 11.44
N SER A 100 -13.83 4.84 10.49
CA SER A 100 -13.93 4.00 9.28
C SER A 100 -13.62 2.50 9.48
N PHE A 101 -13.39 2.08 10.72
CA PHE A 101 -13.04 0.69 11.07
C PHE A 101 -13.72 0.22 12.36
N SER A 102 -14.95 0.68 12.63
CA SER A 102 -15.77 0.17 13.74
C SER A 102 -16.47 -1.12 13.35
N GLN A 103 -16.23 -2.16 14.16
CA GLN A 103 -16.93 -3.44 14.23
C GLN A 103 -16.80 -4.31 12.97
N ASP A 104 -15.78 -5.18 12.98
CA ASP A 104 -15.79 -6.56 12.48
C ASP A 104 -14.32 -6.97 12.22
N LEU A 105 -13.68 -7.36 13.32
CA LEU A 105 -12.48 -8.20 13.31
C LEU A 105 -12.84 -9.52 13.99
#